data_AF-A0A2E4D8S6-F1
#
_entry.id   AF-A0A2E4D8S6-F1
#
_cell.length_a   1.000
_cell.length_b   1.000
_cell.length_c   1.000
_cell.angle_alpha   90.00
_cell.angle_beta   90.00
_cell.angle_gamma   90.00
#
_symmetry.space_group_name_H-M   'P 1'
#
loop_
_entity.id
_entity.type
_entity.pdbx_description
1 polymer ?
#
loop_
_entity_poly.entity_id
_entity_poly.type
_entity_poly.pdbx_seq_one_letter_code
_entity_poly.pdbx_strand_id
1 'polypeptide(L)'
;MNCLNVAMALIVFLYSWAIASEEKYPKGFTSAPYYEQLWESFKTDDCEVYNTQNSNEDELRARGFRRCKDNSVSFIQPKSRGLGGWEGKCGQTFGANTVYYTCKKIVTPAKYFKRFFRDITPGVHPQTLSRGLNEVFQTLKGCPEFSKVQWSSKHAGHTEGFIAQVKQHIIPRYSHINQLQISRNGKTYLRNPVAALIVNPGAEYLHWVAIVDVVTKKNQCHFVVNHWDNQYTVPCYRLAEWSRSVGRMYPIILNSYTFVSYHD
;
A
#
# COMPACT_ATOMS: atom_id res chain seq x y z
N MET A 1 3.98 43.68 -41.53
CA MET A 1 3.07 42.62 -40.99
C MET A 1 3.96 41.45 -40.64
N ASN A 2 4.21 41.21 -39.35
CA ASN A 2 5.32 40.34 -38.93
C ASN A 2 4.80 39.14 -38.15
N CYS A 3 4.80 37.96 -38.77
CA CYS A 3 4.45 36.70 -38.13
C CYS A 3 5.67 36.10 -37.42
N LEU A 4 5.95 36.54 -36.19
CA LEU A 4 7.08 36.02 -35.40
C LEU A 4 6.86 36.27 -33.90
N ASN A 5 5.95 35.50 -33.25
CA ASN A 5 5.79 35.46 -31.78
C ASN A 5 4.80 34.37 -31.27
N VAL A 6 5.02 33.08 -31.59
CA VAL A 6 4.21 31.96 -31.02
C VAL A 6 5.05 30.77 -30.54
N ALA A 7 6.31 30.62 -30.97
CA ALA A 7 7.08 29.39 -30.81
C ALA A 7 7.83 29.19 -29.46
N MET A 8 7.54 29.99 -28.41
CA MET A 8 8.40 30.03 -27.20
C MET A 8 7.68 29.76 -25.86
N ALA A 9 6.42 29.30 -25.87
CA ALA A 9 5.64 29.01 -24.65
C ALA A 9 5.45 27.50 -24.34
N LEU A 10 5.89 26.60 -25.23
CA LEU A 10 5.54 25.16 -25.17
C LEU A 10 6.69 24.22 -24.77
N ILE A 11 7.89 24.74 -24.48
CA ILE A 11 9.09 23.90 -24.22
C ILE A 11 9.35 23.67 -22.73
N VAL A 12 8.75 24.46 -21.83
CA VAL A 12 9.02 24.39 -20.37
C VAL A 12 8.33 23.21 -19.67
N PHE A 13 7.24 22.65 -20.23
CA PHE A 13 6.48 21.56 -19.59
C PHE A 13 6.94 20.13 -19.92
N LEU A 14 7.90 19.95 -20.84
CA LEU A 14 8.36 18.60 -21.26
C LEU A 14 9.67 18.15 -20.59
N TYR A 15 10.36 19.01 -19.85
CA TYR A 15 11.69 18.72 -19.30
C TYR A 15 11.74 18.12 -17.88
N SER A 16 10.59 17.86 -17.23
CA SER A 16 10.54 17.27 -15.88
C SER A 16 10.43 15.73 -15.83
N TRP A 17 10.38 15.05 -16.99
CA TRP A 17 10.21 13.59 -17.08
C TRP A 17 11.46 12.82 -17.53
N ALA A 18 12.58 13.51 -17.79
CA ALA A 18 13.78 12.94 -18.43
C ALA A 18 14.97 12.68 -17.49
N ILE A 19 14.78 12.69 -16.17
CA ILE A 19 15.80 12.27 -15.18
C ILE A 19 15.25 11.19 -14.25
N ALA A 20 14.68 10.14 -14.86
CA ALA A 20 14.79 8.82 -14.27
C ALA A 20 16.18 8.28 -14.65
N SER A 21 17.19 8.61 -13.85
CA SER A 21 18.51 7.99 -14.00
C SER A 21 18.35 6.48 -13.97
N GLU A 22 19.09 5.77 -14.83
CA GLU A 22 19.19 4.32 -14.76
C GLU A 22 19.78 3.93 -13.39
N GLU A 23 18.91 3.64 -12.41
CA GLU A 23 19.31 2.94 -11.19
C GLU A 23 19.87 1.58 -11.64
N LYS A 24 21.20 1.50 -11.77
CA LYS A 24 21.92 0.26 -12.06
C LYS A 24 21.72 -0.70 -10.89
N TYR A 25 20.61 -1.43 -10.93
CA TYR A 25 20.38 -2.57 -10.06
C TYR A 25 21.60 -3.52 -10.17
N PRO A 26 22.14 -4.02 -9.04
CA PRO A 26 23.34 -4.82 -9.06
C PRO A 26 23.11 -6.13 -9.81
N LYS A 27 23.58 -6.19 -11.05
CA LYS A 27 23.70 -7.43 -11.83
C LYS A 27 24.69 -8.33 -11.11
N GLY A 28 24.19 -9.38 -10.45
CA GLY A 28 25.00 -10.31 -9.66
C GLY A 28 24.57 -10.47 -8.20
N PHE A 29 23.35 -10.09 -7.81
CA PHE A 29 22.80 -10.55 -6.53
C PHE A 29 22.60 -12.07 -6.59
N THR A 30 23.56 -12.81 -6.03
CA THR A 30 23.43 -14.25 -5.81
C THR A 30 22.18 -14.49 -4.96
N SER A 31 21.36 -15.45 -5.36
CA SER A 31 20.17 -15.82 -4.61
C SER A 31 20.59 -16.50 -3.31
N ALA A 32 20.78 -15.70 -2.25
CA ALA A 32 20.63 -16.20 -0.89
C ALA A 32 19.32 -17.01 -0.83
N PRO A 33 19.31 -18.20 -0.19
CA PRO A 33 18.18 -19.10 -0.24
C PRO A 33 16.89 -18.37 0.16
N TYR A 34 15.83 -18.58 -0.62
CA TYR A 34 14.56 -17.84 -0.60
C TYR A 34 13.92 -17.68 0.80
N TYR A 35 14.30 -18.56 1.73
CA TYR A 35 13.78 -18.67 3.10
C TYR A 35 14.46 -17.75 4.14
N GLU A 36 15.63 -17.15 3.88
CA GLU A 36 16.40 -16.44 4.91
C GLU A 36 16.01 -14.97 5.16
N GLN A 37 15.22 -14.34 4.28
CA GLN A 37 14.85 -12.91 4.43
C GLN A 37 13.43 -12.72 4.94
N LEU A 38 13.25 -13.05 6.23
CA LEU A 38 12.03 -12.81 7.00
C LEU A 38 11.77 -11.30 7.20
N TRP A 39 10.50 -10.95 7.45
CA TRP A 39 10.03 -9.59 7.74
C TRP A 39 10.89 -8.84 8.76
N GLU A 40 11.30 -9.51 9.84
CA GLU A 40 12.11 -8.92 10.92
C GLU A 40 13.40 -8.25 10.43
N SER A 41 14.03 -8.76 9.37
CA SER A 41 15.23 -8.16 8.78
C SER A 41 15.01 -6.77 8.15
N PHE A 42 13.75 -6.41 7.90
CA PHE A 42 13.34 -5.11 7.34
C PHE A 42 12.55 -4.25 8.32
N LYS A 43 12.32 -4.72 9.56
CA LYS A 43 11.49 -4.03 10.56
C LYS A 43 12.12 -2.70 10.97
N THR A 44 11.29 -1.66 11.06
CA THR A 44 11.71 -0.31 11.45
C THR A 44 10.84 0.32 12.52
N ASP A 45 9.63 -0.22 12.76
CA ASP A 45 8.77 0.22 13.85
C ASP A 45 7.80 -0.86 14.33
N ASP A 46 7.50 -0.87 15.63
CA ASP A 46 6.43 -1.66 16.26
C ASP A 46 5.07 -0.93 16.25
N CYS A 47 5.05 0.29 15.70
CA CYS A 47 3.92 1.23 15.66
C CYS A 47 3.16 1.41 16.99
N GLU A 48 3.88 1.33 18.10
CA GLU A 48 3.27 1.48 19.41
C GLU A 48 3.04 2.93 19.84
N VAL A 49 3.36 3.93 19.01
CA VAL A 49 3.26 5.36 19.35
C VAL A 49 1.87 5.70 19.88
N TYR A 50 1.83 6.29 21.06
CA TYR A 50 0.62 6.68 21.76
C TYR A 50 0.38 8.18 21.59
N ASN A 51 -0.77 8.58 21.02
CA ASN A 51 -1.12 9.99 20.91
C ASN A 51 -1.79 10.52 22.19
N THR A 52 -1.01 11.10 23.10
CA THR A 52 -1.50 11.69 24.36
C THR A 52 -2.45 12.88 24.17
N GLN A 53 -2.50 13.49 22.98
CA GLN A 53 -3.42 14.58 22.65
C GLN A 53 -4.81 14.07 22.19
N ASN A 54 -4.97 12.76 22.03
CA ASN A 54 -6.23 12.13 21.67
C ASN A 54 -6.84 11.43 22.89
N SER A 55 -7.88 12.04 23.48
CA SER A 55 -8.57 11.51 24.66
C SER A 55 -9.16 10.11 24.47
N ASN A 56 -9.33 9.66 23.21
CA ASN A 56 -9.92 8.38 22.87
C ASN A 56 -8.87 7.31 22.50
N GLU A 57 -7.57 7.61 22.57
CA GLU A 57 -6.49 6.76 22.04
C GLU A 57 -6.54 5.31 22.58
N ASP A 58 -6.84 5.12 23.88
CA ASP A 58 -7.04 3.80 24.48
C ASP A 58 -8.17 3.00 23.80
N GLU A 59 -9.32 3.62 23.53
CA GLU A 59 -10.44 2.99 22.83
C GLU A 59 -10.03 2.60 21.39
N LEU A 60 -9.22 3.43 20.73
CA LEU A 60 -8.70 3.13 19.41
C LEU A 60 -7.78 1.91 19.46
N ARG A 61 -6.84 1.89 20.40
CA ARG A 61 -5.87 0.79 20.58
C ARG A 61 -6.55 -0.51 20.95
N ALA A 62 -7.62 -0.47 21.76
CA ALA A 62 -8.48 -1.61 22.06
C ALA A 62 -9.22 -2.16 20.81
N ARG A 63 -9.51 -1.30 19.82
CA ARG A 63 -10.07 -1.70 18.51
C ARG A 63 -9.01 -2.16 17.50
N GLY A 64 -7.74 -2.26 17.93
CA GLY A 64 -6.61 -2.71 17.10
C GLY A 64 -5.91 -1.60 16.32
N PHE A 65 -6.19 -0.33 16.60
CA PHE A 65 -5.45 0.79 15.98
C PHE A 65 -4.01 0.87 16.52
N ARG A 66 -3.03 1.07 15.64
CA ARG A 66 -1.61 1.35 15.99
C ARG A 66 -1.06 2.45 15.08
N ARG A 67 -0.05 3.18 15.56
CA ARG A 67 0.51 4.38 14.92
C ARG A 67 2.03 4.32 14.95
N CYS A 68 2.65 4.46 13.80
CA CYS A 68 4.10 4.44 13.66
C CYS A 68 4.70 5.84 13.90
N LYS A 69 6.02 5.92 14.12
CA LYS A 69 6.79 7.14 14.39
C LYS A 69 6.68 8.17 13.25
N ASP A 70 6.42 7.71 12.04
CA ASP A 70 6.12 8.56 10.87
C ASP A 70 4.65 8.99 10.80
N ASN A 71 3.86 8.80 11.85
CA ASN A 71 2.42 9.05 11.92
C ASN A 71 1.55 8.20 10.96
N SER A 72 2.13 7.24 10.23
CA SER A 72 1.36 6.21 9.52
C SER A 72 0.60 5.30 10.51
N VAL A 73 -0.33 4.50 10.00
CA VAL A 73 -1.14 3.59 10.82
C VAL A 73 -1.09 2.16 10.32
N SER A 74 -1.15 1.22 11.26
CA SER A 74 -1.14 -0.23 11.01
C SER A 74 -2.19 -0.86 11.93
N PHE A 75 -3.30 -1.37 11.42
CA PHE A 75 -4.26 -2.07 12.26
C PHE A 75 -3.76 -3.49 12.59
N ILE A 76 -4.03 -3.96 13.80
CA ILE A 76 -3.84 -5.36 14.19
C ILE A 76 -4.70 -6.23 13.27
N GLN A 77 -4.07 -7.19 12.59
CA GLN A 77 -4.80 -8.18 11.81
C GLN A 77 -5.53 -9.15 12.75
N PRO A 78 -6.86 -9.30 12.64
CA PRO A 78 -7.58 -10.32 13.39
C PRO A 78 -7.13 -11.74 12.98
N LYS A 79 -7.14 -12.68 13.93
CA LYS A 79 -6.84 -14.10 13.64
C LYS A 79 -7.66 -14.61 12.45
N SER A 80 -7.00 -15.32 11.53
CA SER A 80 -7.63 -15.98 10.39
C SER A 80 -8.70 -16.98 10.84
N ARG A 81 -9.63 -17.32 9.95
CA ARG A 81 -10.78 -18.21 10.25
C ARG A 81 -10.93 -19.32 9.21
N GLY A 82 -11.80 -20.29 9.49
CA GLY A 82 -12.01 -21.45 8.63
C GLY A 82 -10.94 -22.52 8.79
N LEU A 83 -11.11 -23.65 8.10
CA LEU A 83 -10.20 -24.78 8.14
C LEU A 83 -8.80 -24.34 7.65
N GLY A 84 -7.75 -24.68 8.40
CA GLY A 84 -6.37 -24.24 8.08
C GLY A 84 -6.14 -22.73 8.11
N GLY A 85 -7.07 -21.92 8.64
CA GLY A 85 -6.97 -20.45 8.58
C GLY A 85 -7.28 -19.86 7.19
N TRP A 86 -8.00 -20.60 6.34
CA TRP A 86 -8.36 -20.23 4.96
C TRP A 86 -8.82 -18.77 4.80
N GLU A 87 -9.69 -18.26 5.66
CA GLU A 87 -10.15 -16.86 5.62
C GLU A 87 -9.11 -15.92 6.26
N GLY A 88 -8.05 -15.61 5.50
CA GLY A 88 -7.05 -14.60 5.85
C GLY A 88 -7.66 -13.19 5.96
N LYS A 89 -7.27 -12.44 7.00
CA LYS A 89 -7.83 -11.11 7.30
C LYS A 89 -6.99 -9.92 6.82
N CYS A 90 -6.03 -10.18 5.92
CA CYS A 90 -5.08 -9.20 5.41
C CYS A 90 -5.76 -8.11 4.58
N GLY A 91 -6.66 -8.49 3.66
CA GLY A 91 -7.45 -7.54 2.87
C GLY A 91 -8.24 -6.60 3.76
N GLN A 92 -9.02 -7.12 4.72
CA GLN A 92 -9.82 -6.31 5.66
C GLN A 92 -8.95 -5.39 6.53
N THR A 93 -7.71 -5.79 6.82
CA THR A 93 -6.74 -4.97 7.58
C THR A 93 -6.19 -3.83 6.71
N PHE A 94 -5.85 -4.10 5.44
CA PHE A 94 -5.57 -3.04 4.46
C PHE A 94 -6.75 -2.08 4.33
N GLY A 95 -7.98 -2.59 4.27
CA GLY A 95 -9.21 -1.78 4.24
C GLY A 95 -9.30 -0.83 5.44
N ALA A 96 -9.01 -1.30 6.65
CA ALA A 96 -9.03 -0.47 7.86
C ALA A 96 -7.94 0.61 7.85
N ASN A 97 -6.71 0.25 7.46
CA ASN A 97 -5.62 1.21 7.24
C ASN A 97 -6.08 2.31 6.27
N THR A 98 -6.59 1.92 5.10
CA THR A 98 -7.01 2.80 4.01
C THR A 98 -8.17 3.72 4.39
N VAL A 99 -9.19 3.22 5.09
CA VAL A 99 -10.30 4.06 5.59
C VAL A 99 -9.82 5.13 6.58
N TYR A 100 -8.84 4.80 7.44
CA TYR A 100 -8.22 5.80 8.31
C TYR A 100 -7.32 6.77 7.53
N TYR A 101 -6.55 6.28 6.56
CA TYR A 101 -5.70 7.10 5.70
C TYR A 101 -6.46 8.15 4.89
N THR A 102 -7.63 7.79 4.37
CA THR A 102 -8.44 8.67 3.51
C THR A 102 -9.42 9.54 4.29
N CYS A 103 -9.95 9.04 5.42
CA CYS A 103 -11.06 9.67 6.13
C CYS A 103 -10.86 9.86 7.64
N LYS A 104 -9.71 9.49 8.23
CA LYS A 104 -9.46 9.43 9.69
C LYS A 104 -10.52 8.64 10.47
N LYS A 105 -11.23 7.73 9.79
CA LYS A 105 -12.28 6.90 10.40
C LYS A 105 -11.72 5.57 10.86
N ILE A 106 -12.19 5.12 12.01
CA ILE A 106 -11.67 3.93 12.69
C ILE A 106 -12.72 2.83 12.59
N VAL A 107 -12.32 1.73 11.97
CA VAL A 107 -13.18 0.61 11.63
C VAL A 107 -12.47 -0.69 11.99
N THR A 108 -13.12 -1.54 12.78
CA THR A 108 -12.52 -2.83 13.19
C THR A 108 -12.47 -3.79 12.00
N PRO A 109 -11.28 -4.28 11.57
CA PRO A 109 -11.13 -5.06 10.33
C PRO A 109 -12.14 -6.21 10.18
N ALA A 110 -12.23 -7.10 11.19
CA ALA A 110 -13.10 -8.28 11.13
C ALA A 110 -14.61 -7.97 11.20
N LYS A 111 -15.02 -6.85 11.80
CA LYS A 111 -16.45 -6.52 12.02
C LYS A 111 -17.01 -5.68 10.86
N TYR A 112 -16.28 -4.65 10.46
CA TYR A 112 -16.73 -3.68 9.47
C TYR A 112 -16.72 -4.26 8.06
N PHE A 113 -15.60 -4.87 7.65
CA PHE A 113 -15.41 -5.35 6.27
C PHE A 113 -16.10 -6.69 5.97
N LYS A 114 -16.73 -7.35 6.96
CA LYS A 114 -17.41 -8.65 6.81
C LYS A 114 -18.50 -8.64 5.72
N ARG A 115 -19.14 -7.50 5.45
CA ARG A 115 -20.19 -7.38 4.42
C ARG A 115 -19.64 -7.10 3.02
N PHE A 116 -18.57 -6.31 2.94
CA PHE A 116 -18.00 -5.81 1.70
C PHE A 116 -17.00 -6.79 1.05
N PHE A 117 -16.12 -7.39 1.87
CA PHE A 117 -15.04 -8.24 1.38
C PHE A 117 -15.47 -9.71 1.44
N ARG A 118 -16.58 -10.01 0.75
CA ARG A 118 -17.16 -11.36 0.66
C ARG A 118 -16.83 -11.97 -0.71
N ASP A 119 -16.12 -13.08 -0.67
CA ASP A 119 -15.87 -13.97 -1.80
C ASP A 119 -15.80 -15.43 -1.34
N ILE A 120 -15.83 -16.34 -2.32
CA ILE A 120 -15.60 -17.79 -2.13
C ILE A 120 -14.11 -18.11 -1.99
N THR A 121 -13.26 -17.24 -2.53
CA THR A 121 -11.79 -17.29 -2.46
C THR A 121 -11.28 -16.65 -1.16
N PRO A 122 -10.08 -17.01 -0.68
CA PRO A 122 -9.63 -16.66 0.67
C PRO A 122 -9.12 -15.21 0.85
N GLY A 123 -9.95 -14.18 0.69
CA GLY A 123 -9.65 -12.78 1.09
C GLY A 123 -8.46 -12.09 0.39
N VAL A 124 -7.78 -12.79 -0.51
CA VAL A 124 -6.61 -12.35 -1.30
C VAL A 124 -6.96 -11.97 -2.73
N HIS A 125 -8.22 -12.15 -3.15
CA HIS A 125 -8.64 -11.93 -4.53
C HIS A 125 -8.70 -10.41 -4.85
N PRO A 126 -7.94 -9.91 -5.84
CA PRO A 126 -7.78 -8.46 -6.08
C PRO A 126 -9.08 -7.74 -6.40
N GLN A 127 -9.95 -8.36 -7.20
CA GLN A 127 -11.25 -7.82 -7.58
C GLN A 127 -12.21 -7.77 -6.38
N THR A 128 -12.08 -8.68 -5.41
CA THR A 128 -12.86 -8.63 -4.16
C THR A 128 -12.43 -7.44 -3.32
N LEU A 129 -11.11 -7.23 -3.19
CA LEU A 129 -10.57 -6.10 -2.46
C LEU A 129 -10.95 -4.76 -3.11
N SER A 130 -10.77 -4.62 -4.43
CA SER A 130 -11.10 -3.37 -5.13
C SER A 130 -12.61 -3.08 -5.13
N ARG A 131 -13.46 -4.07 -5.43
CA ARG A 131 -14.93 -3.93 -5.35
C ARG A 131 -15.36 -3.55 -3.93
N GLY A 132 -14.90 -4.30 -2.93
CA GLY A 132 -15.24 -4.05 -1.54
C GLY A 132 -14.78 -2.68 -1.04
N LEU A 133 -13.61 -2.20 -1.46
CA LEU A 133 -13.15 -0.83 -1.15
C LEU A 133 -14.10 0.20 -1.77
N ASN A 134 -14.50 0.02 -3.03
CA ASN A 134 -15.46 0.91 -3.69
C ASN A 134 -16.84 0.93 -3.00
N GLU A 135 -17.29 -0.18 -2.40
CA GLU A 135 -18.55 -0.26 -1.61
C GLU A 135 -18.42 0.29 -0.17
N VAL A 136 -17.21 0.30 0.40
CA VAL A 136 -16.89 0.92 1.70
C VAL A 136 -16.80 2.43 1.57
N PHE A 137 -16.11 2.87 0.52
CA PHE A 137 -16.37 4.15 -0.12
C PHE A 137 -17.77 4.11 -0.77
N GLN A 138 -18.29 5.20 -1.34
CA GLN A 138 -19.74 5.39 -1.61
C GLN A 138 -20.59 5.45 -0.32
N THR A 139 -20.58 4.41 0.53
CA THR A 139 -21.39 4.33 1.76
C THR A 139 -20.86 5.17 2.93
N LEU A 140 -19.53 5.36 3.03
CA LEU A 140 -18.91 6.06 4.16
C LEU A 140 -18.92 7.59 4.01
N LYS A 141 -19.92 8.25 4.63
CA LYS A 141 -20.00 9.73 4.72
C LYS A 141 -18.73 10.36 5.31
N GLY A 142 -18.36 11.58 4.89
CA GLY A 142 -17.23 12.34 5.45
C GLY A 142 -15.83 11.93 4.95
N CYS A 143 -15.82 11.16 3.86
CA CYS A 143 -14.66 10.89 3.01
C CYS A 143 -14.66 11.85 1.79
N PRO A 144 -13.58 11.91 0.98
CA PRO A 144 -13.58 12.62 -0.30
C PRO A 144 -14.75 12.19 -1.21
N GLU A 145 -15.22 13.09 -2.06
CA GLU A 145 -16.42 12.86 -2.90
C GLU A 145 -16.27 11.66 -3.83
N PHE A 146 -17.19 10.69 -3.70
CA PHE A 146 -17.09 9.40 -4.37
C PHE A 146 -17.29 9.41 -5.89
N SER A 147 -17.79 10.51 -6.46
CA SER A 147 -17.82 10.72 -7.91
C SER A 147 -16.43 10.74 -8.56
N LYS A 148 -15.36 10.85 -7.77
CA LYS A 148 -13.94 10.92 -8.21
C LYS A 148 -13.03 9.90 -7.48
N VAL A 149 -13.62 8.89 -6.83
CA VAL A 149 -12.90 7.89 -6.04
C VAL A 149 -13.15 6.51 -6.62
N GLN A 150 -12.12 5.89 -7.19
CA GLN A 150 -12.18 4.50 -7.60
C GLN A 150 -10.94 3.72 -7.16
N TRP A 151 -11.16 2.51 -6.69
CA TRP A 151 -10.13 1.52 -6.43
C TRP A 151 -10.13 0.50 -7.56
N SER A 152 -8.98 0.30 -8.19
CA SER A 152 -8.78 -0.72 -9.22
C SER A 152 -7.71 -1.72 -8.82
N SER A 153 -7.91 -2.96 -9.24
CA SER A 153 -6.84 -3.97 -9.30
C SER A 153 -6.01 -3.73 -10.56
N LYS A 154 -4.69 -3.74 -10.40
CA LYS A 154 -3.69 -3.53 -11.45
C LYS A 154 -2.63 -4.62 -11.37
N HIS A 155 -1.93 -4.81 -12.49
CA HIS A 155 -0.82 -5.73 -12.61
C HIS A 155 0.26 -5.07 -13.48
N ALA A 156 1.52 -5.42 -13.25
CA ALA A 156 2.64 -5.03 -14.10
C ALA A 156 3.21 -6.25 -14.83
N GLY A 157 3.84 -6.05 -15.99
CA GLY A 157 4.53 -7.14 -16.70
C GLY A 157 5.89 -7.51 -16.09
N HIS A 158 6.53 -6.59 -15.37
CA HIS A 158 7.91 -6.73 -14.89
C HIS A 158 8.18 -5.85 -13.65
N THR A 159 9.31 -6.11 -12.97
CA THR A 159 9.75 -5.48 -11.72
C THR A 159 9.73 -3.96 -11.76
N GLU A 160 10.31 -3.36 -12.80
CA GLU A 160 10.47 -1.91 -12.93
C GLU A 160 9.10 -1.25 -13.15
N GLY A 161 8.24 -1.89 -13.96
CA GLY A 161 6.86 -1.45 -14.18
C GLY A 161 5.99 -1.53 -12.93
N PHE A 162 6.21 -2.52 -12.06
CA PHE A 162 5.58 -2.60 -10.75
C PHE A 162 6.03 -1.45 -9.85
N ILE A 163 7.35 -1.25 -9.72
CA ILE A 163 7.93 -0.22 -8.85
C ILE A 163 7.51 1.18 -9.32
N ALA A 164 7.52 1.44 -10.62
CA ALA A 164 7.08 2.72 -11.20
C ALA A 164 5.60 2.99 -10.95
N GLN A 165 4.71 2.00 -11.16
CA GLN A 165 3.28 2.17 -10.90
C GLN A 165 2.97 2.36 -9.42
N VAL A 166 3.63 1.64 -8.50
CA VAL A 166 3.47 1.87 -7.05
C VAL A 166 3.93 3.30 -6.68
N LYS A 167 5.11 3.74 -7.16
CA LYS A 167 5.60 5.12 -6.96
C LYS A 167 4.61 6.17 -7.48
N GLN A 168 3.94 5.92 -8.61
CA GLN A 168 2.95 6.82 -9.18
C GLN A 168 1.65 6.85 -8.36
N HIS A 169 1.13 5.68 -7.97
CA HIS A 169 -0.19 5.56 -7.32
C HIS A 169 -0.20 5.92 -5.83
N ILE A 170 0.96 5.95 -5.18
CA ILE A 170 1.08 6.33 -3.76
C ILE A 170 0.95 7.85 -3.55
N ILE A 171 1.20 8.64 -4.59
CA ILE A 171 1.07 10.10 -4.56
C ILE A 171 -0.40 10.43 -4.86
N PRO A 172 -1.12 11.07 -3.92
CA PRO A 172 -2.51 11.43 -4.17
C PRO A 172 -2.60 12.59 -5.16
N ARG A 173 -3.53 12.48 -6.10
CA ARG A 173 -3.86 13.54 -7.07
C ARG A 173 -4.99 14.47 -6.57
N TYR A 174 -5.60 14.13 -5.44
CA TYR A 174 -6.54 14.95 -4.69
C TYR A 174 -5.97 15.31 -3.32
N SER A 175 -6.60 16.25 -2.62
CA SER A 175 -6.33 16.55 -1.22
C SER A 175 -7.65 16.64 -0.46
N HIS A 176 -7.65 16.23 0.81
CA HIS A 176 -8.83 16.27 1.68
C HIS A 176 -8.40 16.47 3.14
N ILE A 177 -9.17 17.24 3.91
CA ILE A 177 -8.84 17.58 5.31
C ILE A 177 -8.70 16.35 6.22
N ASN A 178 -9.46 15.29 5.92
CA ASN A 178 -9.39 14.03 6.65
C ASN A 178 -8.33 13.05 6.11
N GLN A 179 -7.55 13.41 5.11
CA GLN A 179 -6.44 12.59 4.65
C GLN A 179 -5.31 12.59 5.70
N LEU A 180 -4.69 11.43 5.91
CA LEU A 180 -3.59 11.26 6.84
C LEU A 180 -2.31 11.85 6.24
N GLN A 181 -1.63 12.65 7.04
CA GLN A 181 -0.32 13.20 6.77
C GLN A 181 0.73 12.37 7.53
N ILE A 182 1.70 11.81 6.82
CA ILE A 182 2.84 11.12 7.42
C ILE A 182 4.06 12.07 7.51
N SER A 183 4.94 11.85 8.47
CA SER A 183 6.13 12.67 8.72
C SER A 183 7.41 11.87 8.54
N ARG A 184 8.29 12.31 7.64
CA ARG A 184 9.60 11.69 7.37
C ARG A 184 10.67 12.76 7.29
N ASN A 185 11.74 12.60 8.07
CA ASN A 185 12.91 13.50 8.07
C ASN A 185 12.52 14.99 8.24
N GLY A 186 11.58 15.28 9.14
CA GLY A 186 11.07 16.64 9.40
C GLY A 186 10.13 17.20 8.31
N LYS A 187 9.80 16.43 7.27
CA LYS A 187 8.88 16.82 6.19
C LYS A 187 7.59 16.03 6.27
N THR A 188 6.49 16.70 5.92
CA THR A 188 5.15 16.13 5.94
C THR A 188 4.70 15.76 4.53
N TYR A 189 4.04 14.61 4.40
CA TYR A 189 3.65 14.03 3.11
C TYR A 189 2.20 13.52 3.15
N LEU A 190 1.45 13.81 2.09
CA LEU A 190 0.18 13.13 1.80
C LEU A 190 0.48 11.87 0.95
N ARG A 191 -0.19 10.76 1.29
CA ARG A 191 -0.05 9.46 0.63
C ARG A 191 -1.38 8.74 0.54
N ASN A 192 -1.59 8.02 -0.56
CA ASN A 192 -2.62 7.00 -0.68
C ASN A 192 -1.97 5.62 -0.52
N PRO A 193 -2.38 4.79 0.45
CA PRO A 193 -1.86 3.43 0.56
C PRO A 193 -2.11 2.62 -0.71
N VAL A 194 -1.10 1.88 -1.15
CA VAL A 194 -1.22 0.89 -2.23
C VAL A 194 -1.19 -0.51 -1.62
N ALA A 195 -2.19 -1.33 -1.89
CA ALA A 195 -2.19 -2.73 -1.46
C ALA A 195 -1.33 -3.53 -2.44
N ALA A 196 -0.24 -4.14 -2.00
CA ALA A 196 0.51 -5.10 -2.82
C ALA A 196 0.15 -6.52 -2.40
N LEU A 197 -0.16 -7.39 -3.37
CA LEU A 197 -0.31 -8.81 -3.15
C LEU A 197 1.08 -9.46 -3.25
N ILE A 198 1.44 -10.25 -2.25
CA ILE A 198 2.73 -10.95 -2.17
C ILE A 198 2.53 -12.41 -1.76
N VAL A 199 3.52 -13.25 -2.05
CA VAL A 199 3.77 -14.46 -1.25
C VAL A 199 4.51 -14.02 0.02
N ASN A 200 4.02 -14.42 1.19
CA ASN A 200 4.56 -13.95 2.46
C ASN A 200 5.99 -14.48 2.71
N PRO A 201 7.02 -13.64 2.95
CA PRO A 201 8.35 -14.15 3.26
C PRO A 201 8.32 -15.01 4.53
N GLY A 202 8.89 -16.23 4.43
CA GLY A 202 8.88 -17.23 5.50
C GLY A 202 7.60 -18.09 5.61
N ALA A 203 6.60 -17.91 4.74
CA ALA A 203 5.41 -18.78 4.73
C ALA A 203 4.75 -18.90 3.34
N GLU A 204 4.37 -20.11 2.94
CA GLU A 204 3.82 -20.38 1.62
C GLU A 204 2.32 -20.00 1.47
N TYR A 205 1.97 -18.74 1.78
CA TYR A 205 0.63 -18.22 1.56
C TYR A 205 0.62 -16.78 1.00
N LEU A 206 -0.51 -16.41 0.42
CA LEU A 206 -0.74 -15.09 -0.16
C LEU A 206 -1.16 -14.06 0.90
N HIS A 207 -0.63 -12.84 0.78
CA HIS A 207 -0.84 -11.80 1.77
C HIS A 207 -0.91 -10.40 1.15
N TRP A 208 -1.84 -9.56 1.64
CA TRP A 208 -1.94 -8.14 1.29
C TRP A 208 -1.15 -7.27 2.26
N VAL A 209 -0.21 -6.48 1.76
CA VAL A 209 0.52 -5.46 2.54
C VAL A 209 0.16 -4.04 2.12
N ALA A 210 0.20 -3.09 3.06
CA ALA A 210 -0.03 -1.67 2.76
C ALA A 210 1.30 -0.96 2.51
N ILE A 211 1.61 -0.62 1.26
CA ILE A 211 2.72 0.29 0.94
C ILE A 211 2.24 1.72 1.21
N VAL A 212 2.90 2.40 2.14
CA VAL A 212 2.47 3.72 2.67
C VAL A 212 3.40 4.88 2.32
N ASP A 213 4.66 4.61 1.99
CA ASP A 213 5.58 5.61 1.41
C ASP A 213 6.65 4.93 0.53
N VAL A 214 7.41 5.73 -0.23
CA VAL A 214 8.62 5.29 -0.94
C VAL A 214 9.76 6.22 -0.57
N VAL A 215 10.88 5.65 -0.11
CA VAL A 215 12.05 6.40 0.37
C VAL A 215 13.33 5.94 -0.32
N THR A 216 14.30 6.84 -0.47
CA THR A 216 15.64 6.51 -0.95
C THR A 216 16.58 6.38 0.23
N LYS A 217 17.21 5.21 0.40
CA LYS A 217 18.21 4.92 1.45
C LYS A 217 19.46 4.37 0.79
N LYS A 218 20.63 4.97 1.04
CA LYS A 218 21.91 4.62 0.39
C LYS A 218 21.81 4.54 -1.15
N ASN A 219 21.16 5.54 -1.77
CA ASN A 219 20.88 5.60 -3.21
C ASN A 219 20.11 4.39 -3.78
N GLN A 220 19.26 3.75 -2.97
CA GLN A 220 18.40 2.65 -3.38
C GLN A 220 16.94 2.89 -2.97
N CYS A 221 16.02 2.57 -3.87
CA CYS A 221 14.58 2.55 -3.62
C CYS A 221 14.19 1.57 -2.50
N HIS A 222 13.45 2.06 -1.50
CA HIS A 222 12.79 1.24 -0.49
C HIS A 222 11.30 1.62 -0.37
N PHE A 223 10.45 0.63 -0.25
CA PHE A 223 9.05 0.79 0.15
C PHE A 223 8.94 0.82 1.67
N VAL A 224 8.17 1.77 2.19
CA VAL A 224 7.67 1.72 3.55
C VAL A 224 6.38 0.93 3.55
N VAL A 225 6.31 -0.11 4.37
CA VAL A 225 5.23 -1.09 4.38
C VAL A 225 4.67 -1.20 5.79
N ASN A 226 3.36 -1.02 5.94
CA ASN A 226 2.65 -1.26 7.20
C ASN A 226 1.92 -2.61 7.11
N HIS A 227 2.18 -3.48 8.08
CA HIS A 227 1.79 -4.89 8.07
C HIS A 227 1.78 -5.42 9.52
N TRP A 228 0.72 -6.15 9.91
CA TRP A 228 0.52 -6.71 11.26
C TRP A 228 1.01 -5.81 12.39
N ASP A 229 0.34 -4.69 12.68
CA ASP A 229 0.76 -3.69 13.68
C ASP A 229 2.18 -3.10 13.57
N ASN A 230 3.02 -3.55 12.65
CA ASN A 230 4.41 -3.12 12.49
C ASN A 230 4.59 -2.28 11.21
N GLN A 231 5.76 -1.66 11.11
CA GLN A 231 6.27 -1.01 9.91
C GLN A 231 7.64 -1.57 9.51
N TYR A 232 7.82 -1.71 8.21
CA TYR A 232 9.00 -2.26 7.57
C TYR A 232 9.52 -1.29 6.49
N THR A 233 10.81 -1.32 6.21
CA THR A 233 11.44 -0.57 5.11
C THR A 233 12.16 -1.55 4.19
N VAL A 234 11.42 -2.05 3.21
CA VAL A 234 11.82 -3.16 2.32
C VAL A 234 12.41 -2.60 1.02
N PRO A 235 13.56 -3.08 0.52
CA PRO A 235 14.07 -2.71 -0.80
C PRO A 235 13.02 -2.96 -1.90
N CYS A 236 12.81 -2.00 -2.81
CA CYS A 236 11.69 -2.06 -3.77
C CYS A 236 11.72 -3.32 -4.64
N TYR A 237 12.91 -3.77 -5.04
CA TYR A 237 13.09 -5.01 -5.82
C TYR A 237 12.68 -6.27 -5.05
N ARG A 238 12.85 -6.30 -3.72
CA ARG A 238 12.55 -7.48 -2.89
C ARG A 238 11.03 -7.66 -2.72
N LEU A 239 10.31 -6.57 -2.50
CA LEU A 239 8.84 -6.61 -2.47
C LEU A 239 8.26 -6.96 -3.85
N ALA A 240 8.85 -6.42 -4.92
CA ALA A 240 8.49 -6.78 -6.29
C ALA A 240 8.73 -8.27 -6.58
N GLU A 241 9.81 -8.87 -6.07
CA GLU A 241 10.08 -10.30 -6.15
C GLU A 241 9.01 -11.14 -5.40
N TRP A 242 8.63 -10.74 -4.18
CA TRP A 242 7.54 -11.41 -3.45
C TRP A 242 6.19 -11.30 -4.18
N SER A 243 5.93 -10.16 -4.84
CA SER A 243 4.73 -9.96 -5.67
C SER A 243 4.78 -10.72 -7.01
N ARG A 244 5.98 -10.95 -7.57
CA ARG A 244 6.16 -11.83 -8.73
C ARG A 244 5.80 -13.28 -8.41
N SER A 245 6.15 -13.77 -7.22
CA SER A 245 5.86 -15.15 -6.83
C SER A 245 4.36 -15.49 -6.73
N VAL A 246 3.48 -14.49 -6.62
CA VAL A 246 2.02 -14.66 -6.60
C VAL A 246 1.54 -15.42 -7.84
N GLY A 247 1.96 -14.99 -9.04
CA GLY A 247 1.59 -15.61 -10.30
C GLY A 247 2.23 -16.98 -10.55
N ARG A 248 3.21 -17.39 -9.73
CA ARG A 248 3.77 -18.75 -9.74
C ARG A 248 2.99 -19.70 -8.83
N MET A 249 2.47 -19.18 -7.72
CA MET A 249 1.72 -19.96 -6.74
C MET A 249 0.26 -20.22 -7.18
N TYR A 250 -0.36 -19.27 -7.90
CA TYR A 250 -1.75 -19.38 -8.37
C TYR A 250 -1.93 -18.92 -9.83
N PRO A 251 -1.21 -19.52 -10.80
CA PRO A 251 -1.11 -19.03 -12.19
C PRO A 251 -2.44 -18.95 -12.97
N ILE A 252 -3.47 -19.69 -12.54
CA ILE A 252 -4.79 -19.71 -13.20
C ILE A 252 -5.66 -18.50 -12.82
N ILE A 253 -5.48 -17.97 -11.60
CA ILE A 253 -6.42 -17.02 -10.99
C ILE A 253 -5.76 -15.66 -10.71
N LEU A 254 -4.44 -15.64 -10.48
CA LEU A 254 -3.72 -14.45 -10.01
C LEU A 254 -2.48 -14.15 -10.85
N ASN A 255 -2.31 -12.87 -11.17
CA ASN A 255 -1.16 -12.38 -11.93
C ASN A 255 0.02 -12.05 -11.03
N SER A 256 1.23 -12.13 -11.59
CA SER A 256 2.43 -11.54 -10.99
C SER A 256 2.27 -10.02 -10.81
N TYR A 257 2.97 -9.44 -9.84
CA TYR A 257 3.03 -7.98 -9.63
C TYR A 257 1.66 -7.33 -9.44
N THR A 258 0.76 -8.02 -8.73
CA THR A 258 -0.62 -7.58 -8.54
C THR A 258 -0.73 -6.61 -7.38
N PHE A 259 -1.42 -5.49 -7.59
CA PHE A 259 -1.68 -4.49 -6.56
C PHE A 259 -3.07 -3.85 -6.73
N VAL A 260 -3.60 -3.28 -5.65
CA VAL A 260 -4.85 -2.50 -5.64
C VAL A 260 -4.53 -1.09 -5.17
N SER A 261 -4.95 -0.09 -5.94
CA SER A 261 -4.64 1.31 -5.68
C SER A 261 -5.83 2.23 -5.97
N TYR A 262 -5.80 3.40 -5.32
CA TYR A 262 -6.64 4.53 -5.65
C TYR A 262 -6.28 5.06 -7.05
N HIS A 263 -7.31 5.39 -7.84
CA HIS A 263 -7.22 6.30 -8.98
C HIS A 263 -8.41 7.27 -8.98
N ASP A 264 -8.16 8.47 -9.49
CA ASP A 264 -9.15 9.46 -9.90
C ASP A 264 -9.36 9.42 -11.43
#